data_AF-A0A9D7BLG8-F1
#
_entry.id   AF-A0A9D7BLG8-F1
#
_cell.length_a   1.000
_cell.length_b   1.000
_cell.length_c   1.000
_cell.angle_alpha   90.00
_cell.angle_beta   90.00
_cell.angle_gamma   90.00
#
_symmetry.space_group_name_H-M   'P 1'
#
loop_
_entity.id
_entity.type
_entity.pdbx_description
1 polymer ?
#
loop_
_entity_poly.entity_id
_entity_poly.type
_entity_poly.pdbx_seq_one_letter_code
_entity_poly.pdbx_strand_id
1 'polypeptide(L)'
;MASNILPLKEQSIAEIYNGNQVTYEVPIYQRNYAWEDDEITALIQDVMMHTFKTGMQLRGTYFIGTLVSYHKGDQVYEVIDGQQRLTTINLVLSALGVPRQNKLTYRARKKSNETIKSIPLFNVDEKDNGIINGFDYARNAINKIVPEKDRESLKSIFRKMFILYITMYPRT
;
A
#
# COMPACT_ATOMS: atom_id res chain seq x y z
N MET A 1 21.22 1.41 29.88
CA MET A 1 21.13 1.02 28.46
C MET A 1 19.94 1.75 27.86
N ALA A 2 20.18 2.73 26.99
CA ALA A 2 19.08 3.40 26.29
C ALA A 2 18.49 2.40 25.29
N SER A 3 17.21 2.09 25.43
CA SER A 3 16.45 1.42 24.38
C SER A 3 16.51 2.31 23.14
N ASN A 4 17.18 1.84 22.08
CA ASN A 4 17.12 2.45 20.75
C ASN A 4 15.70 2.24 20.21
N ILE A 5 14.74 3.02 20.71
CA ILE A 5 13.39 3.05 20.18
C ILE A 5 13.51 3.76 18.84
N LEU A 6 13.42 2.99 17.75
CA LEU A 6 13.31 3.56 16.41
C LEU A 6 12.13 4.55 16.41
N PRO A 7 12.27 5.76 15.88
CA PRO A 7 11.21 6.75 15.96
C PRO A 7 9.97 6.24 15.21
N LEU A 8 8.93 5.93 15.99
CA LEU A 8 7.61 5.60 15.47
C LEU A 8 6.99 6.89 14.93
N LYS A 9 6.65 6.89 13.64
CA LYS A 9 5.96 8.01 12.99
C LYS A 9 4.61 7.54 12.48
N GLU A 10 3.61 8.39 12.59
CA GLU A 10 2.33 8.17 11.92
C GLU A 10 2.43 8.80 10.54
N GLN A 11 2.19 8.02 9.49
CA GLN A 11 2.14 8.53 8.12
C GLN A 11 0.87 8.08 7.44
N SER A 12 0.19 9.02 6.80
CA SER A 12 -0.96 8.75 5.95
C SER A 12 -0.56 8.00 4.67
N ILE A 13 -1.48 7.25 4.08
CA ILE A 13 -1.28 6.65 2.75
C ILE A 13 -0.95 7.74 1.72
N ALA A 14 -1.55 8.93 1.83
CA ALA A 14 -1.22 10.07 0.98
C ALA A 14 0.25 10.47 1.08
N GLU A 15 0.83 10.53 2.28
CA GLU A 15 2.25 10.85 2.46
C GLU A 15 3.16 9.74 1.93
N ILE A 16 2.79 8.48 2.16
CA ILE A 16 3.55 7.31 1.67
C ILE A 16 3.58 7.27 0.13
N TYR A 17 2.50 7.63 -0.57
CA TYR A 17 2.43 7.52 -2.03
C TYR A 17 2.59 8.83 -2.81
N ASN A 18 2.42 9.98 -2.16
CA ASN A 18 2.45 11.31 -2.80
C ASN A 18 3.29 12.34 -2.02
N GLY A 19 4.14 11.89 -1.09
CA GLY A 19 5.09 12.76 -0.38
C GLY A 19 6.34 13.09 -1.21
N ASN A 20 7.52 12.87 -0.63
CA ASN A 20 8.81 13.39 -1.11
C ASN A 20 9.43 12.64 -2.32
N GLN A 21 8.63 12.20 -3.31
CA GLN A 21 9.08 11.50 -4.52
C GLN A 21 10.07 10.34 -4.26
N VAL A 22 9.70 9.41 -3.38
CA VAL A 22 10.56 8.31 -2.95
C VAL A 22 10.29 7.01 -3.73
N THR A 23 11.22 6.07 -3.64
CA THR A 23 11.03 4.68 -4.11
C THR A 23 11.06 3.71 -2.94
N TYR A 24 9.98 2.97 -2.75
CA TYR A 24 9.92 1.81 -1.86
C TYR A 24 10.37 0.57 -2.63
N GLU A 25 11.45 -0.06 -2.19
CA GLU A 25 12.03 -1.22 -2.83
C GLU A 25 11.88 -2.47 -1.96
N VAL A 26 11.16 -3.48 -2.45
CA VAL A 26 11.08 -4.80 -1.84
C VAL A 26 12.36 -5.57 -2.17
N PRO A 27 13.19 -5.97 -1.19
CA PRO A 27 14.46 -6.61 -1.44
C PRO A 27 14.33 -8.08 -1.90
N ILE A 28 15.43 -8.66 -2.39
CA ILE A 28 15.46 -10.02 -2.96
C ILE A 28 15.05 -11.12 -1.97
N TYR A 29 15.33 -10.91 -0.67
CA TYR A 29 15.09 -11.88 0.39
C TYR A 29 13.62 -11.90 0.86
N GLN A 30 12.81 -10.94 0.43
CA GLN A 30 11.37 -10.94 0.70
C GLN A 30 10.63 -11.86 -0.26
N ARG A 31 9.51 -12.46 0.17
CA ARG A 31 8.68 -13.33 -0.68
C ARG A 31 7.87 -12.53 -1.73
N ASN A 32 7.44 -13.22 -2.79
CA ASN A 32 6.53 -12.65 -3.79
C ASN A 32 5.20 -12.19 -3.15
N TYR A 33 4.48 -11.30 -3.84
CA TYR A 33 3.13 -10.94 -3.44
C TYR A 33 2.20 -12.17 -3.47
N ALA A 34 1.39 -12.34 -2.43
CA ALA A 34 0.60 -13.55 -2.20
C ALA A 34 -0.65 -13.32 -1.33
N TRP A 35 -1.13 -12.08 -1.19
CA TRP A 35 -2.46 -11.86 -0.60
C TRP A 35 -3.52 -12.24 -1.62
N GLU A 36 -4.52 -12.98 -1.16
CA GLU A 36 -5.66 -13.46 -1.92
C GLU A 36 -6.91 -12.62 -1.62
N ASP A 37 -8.05 -13.01 -2.19
CA ASP A 37 -9.31 -12.29 -2.08
C ASP A 37 -9.72 -12.00 -0.63
N ASP A 38 -9.58 -12.98 0.28
CA ASP A 38 -10.01 -12.84 1.67
C ASP A 38 -9.28 -11.71 2.41
N GLU A 39 -7.95 -11.63 2.28
CA GLU A 39 -7.15 -10.59 2.97
C GLU A 39 -7.42 -9.19 2.41
N ILE A 40 -7.61 -9.09 1.09
CA ILE A 40 -7.87 -7.82 0.41
C ILE A 40 -9.29 -7.34 0.70
N THR A 41 -10.26 -8.26 0.66
CA THR A 41 -11.66 -8.03 1.02
C THR A 41 -11.76 -7.58 2.47
N ALA A 42 -11.06 -8.24 3.40
CA ALA A 42 -11.02 -7.85 4.81
C ALA A 42 -10.49 -6.42 4.98
N LEU A 43 -9.37 -6.08 4.32
CA LEU A 43 -8.81 -4.72 4.37
C LEU A 43 -9.85 -3.68 3.92
N ILE A 44 -10.55 -3.92 2.80
CA ILE A 44 -11.54 -2.98 2.27
C ILE A 44 -12.77 -2.89 3.19
N GLN A 45 -13.23 -4.00 3.75
CA GLN A 45 -14.34 -4.02 4.71
C GLN A 45 -14.01 -3.23 5.97
N ASP A 46 -12.80 -3.41 6.51
CA ASP A 46 -12.34 -2.67 7.68
C ASP A 46 -12.33 -1.16 7.40
N VAL A 47 -11.80 -0.74 6.24
CA VAL A 47 -11.85 0.66 5.79
C VAL A 47 -13.27 1.19 5.77
N MET A 48 -14.21 0.43 5.20
CA MET A 48 -15.61 0.85 5.07
C MET A 48 -16.32 0.92 6.42
N MET A 49 -16.07 -0.06 7.30
CA MET A 49 -16.68 -0.10 8.63
C MET A 49 -16.27 1.08 9.50
N HIS A 50 -14.99 1.45 9.46
CA HIS A 50 -14.49 2.59 10.23
C HIS A 50 -15.03 3.95 9.75
N THR A 51 -15.50 4.03 8.51
CA THR A 51 -15.73 5.33 7.83
C THR A 51 -17.19 5.61 7.53
N PHE A 52 -18.00 4.60 7.21
CA PHE A 52 -19.40 4.78 6.82
C PHE A 52 -20.41 4.40 7.91
N LYS A 53 -20.08 3.47 8.83
CA LYS A 53 -21.03 3.04 9.87
C LYS A 53 -21.16 4.01 11.04
N THR A 54 -20.17 4.87 11.28
CA THR A 54 -20.13 5.70 12.49
C THR A 54 -20.91 7.01 12.38
N GLY A 55 -21.35 7.44 11.19
CA GLY A 55 -22.18 8.66 11.01
C GLY A 55 -21.57 9.97 11.58
N MET A 56 -20.34 9.89 12.09
CA MET A 56 -19.62 10.93 12.79
C MET A 56 -18.35 11.19 12.00
N GLN A 57 -17.99 12.47 11.86
CA GLN A 57 -16.65 12.92 11.48
C GLN A 57 -15.60 11.91 11.97
N LEU A 58 -14.79 11.35 11.05
CA LEU A 58 -13.68 10.42 11.31
C LEU A 58 -13.17 10.54 12.76
N ARG A 59 -13.75 9.77 13.69
CA ARG A 59 -13.37 9.86 15.11
C ARG A 59 -12.12 9.02 15.29
N GLY A 60 -10.98 9.67 15.03
CA GLY A 60 -9.66 9.09 15.22
C GLY A 60 -9.00 8.59 13.95
N THR A 61 -7.67 8.48 14.05
CA THR A 61 -6.79 7.92 13.04
C THR A 61 -7.01 6.41 12.96
N TYR A 62 -7.41 5.88 11.79
CA TYR A 62 -7.42 4.43 11.56
C TYR A 62 -6.05 3.97 11.07
N PHE A 63 -5.46 3.01 11.80
CA PHE A 63 -4.17 2.44 11.51
C PHE A 63 -4.33 1.11 10.77
N ILE A 64 -3.85 1.04 9.54
CA ILE A 64 -3.92 -0.19 8.72
C ILE A 64 -2.73 -1.12 8.96
N GLY A 65 -1.96 -0.87 10.02
CA GLY A 65 -0.82 -1.67 10.47
C GLY A 65 0.50 -0.90 10.44
N THR A 66 1.59 -1.66 10.44
CA THR A 66 2.97 -1.14 10.49
C THR A 66 3.69 -1.33 9.15
N LEU A 67 4.57 -0.39 8.79
CA LEU A 67 5.51 -0.50 7.68
C LEU A 67 6.90 -0.18 8.22
N VAL A 68 7.80 -1.14 8.09
CA VAL A 68 9.20 -1.01 8.52
C VAL A 68 10.06 -0.91 7.29
N SER A 69 10.87 0.13 7.23
CA SER A 69 11.78 0.38 6.11
C SER A 69 13.18 0.76 6.57
N TYR A 70 14.14 0.57 5.69
CA TYR A 70 15.50 1.04 5.83
C TYR A 70 15.81 2.07 4.75
N HIS A 71 16.17 3.29 5.17
CA HIS A 71 16.58 4.34 4.24
C HIS A 71 17.97 4.04 3.69
N LYS A 72 18.05 3.67 2.41
CA LYS A 72 19.30 3.30 1.73
C LYS A 72 20.11 4.49 1.21
N GLY A 73 19.56 5.71 1.27
CA GLY A 73 20.06 6.86 0.52
C GLY A 73 19.28 7.06 -0.78
N ASP A 74 19.54 8.17 -1.48
CA ASP A 74 18.95 8.51 -2.78
C ASP A 74 17.41 8.39 -2.86
N GLN A 75 16.72 8.71 -1.76
CA GLN A 75 15.26 8.61 -1.65
C GLN A 75 14.73 7.17 -1.84
N VAL A 76 15.57 6.16 -1.64
CA VAL A 76 15.20 4.75 -1.69
C VAL A 76 15.01 4.20 -0.26
N TYR A 77 13.84 3.61 -0.05
CA TYR A 77 13.45 2.96 1.20
C TYR A 77 13.30 1.46 0.94
N GLU A 78 14.22 0.66 1.46
CA GLU A 78 14.10 -0.80 1.40
C GLU A 78 13.04 -1.27 2.39
N VAL A 79 12.06 -2.05 1.93
CA VAL A 79 10.96 -2.53 2.76
C VAL A 79 11.40 -3.78 3.54
N ILE A 80 11.47 -3.67 4.86
CA ILE A 80 11.85 -4.75 5.77
C ILE A 80 10.61 -5.55 6.20
N ASP A 81 9.51 -4.87 6.53
CA ASP A 81 8.25 -5.51 6.94
C ASP A 81 7.06 -4.68 6.45
N GLY A 82 5.91 -5.32 6.23
CA GLY A 82 4.71 -4.70 5.67
C GLY A 82 4.64 -4.76 4.14
N GLN A 83 5.48 -5.56 3.49
CA GLN A 83 5.56 -5.62 2.02
C GLN A 83 4.25 -6.02 1.32
N GLN A 84 3.52 -7.01 1.85
CA GLN A 84 2.25 -7.45 1.26
C GLN A 84 1.21 -6.34 1.35
N ARG A 85 1.06 -5.75 2.54
CA ARG A 85 0.18 -4.62 2.81
C ARG A 85 0.50 -3.42 1.92
N LEU A 86 1.77 -3.02 1.83
CA LEU A 86 2.19 -1.91 0.98
C LEU A 86 1.78 -2.18 -0.47
N THR A 87 2.05 -3.38 -0.98
CA THR A 87 1.67 -3.78 -2.33
C THR A 87 0.15 -3.76 -2.53
N THR A 88 -0.63 -4.35 -1.61
CA THR A 88 -2.10 -4.32 -1.67
C THR A 88 -2.64 -2.90 -1.69
N ILE A 89 -2.10 -2.00 -0.87
CA ILE A 89 -2.49 -0.58 -0.87
C ILE A 89 -2.22 0.05 -2.25
N ASN A 90 -1.05 -0.23 -2.86
CA ASN A 90 -0.76 0.24 -4.22
C ASN A 90 -1.76 -0.31 -5.25
N LEU A 91 -2.17 -1.58 -5.12
CA LEU A 91 -3.17 -2.21 -6.01
C LEU A 91 -4.56 -1.60 -5.82
N VAL A 92 -5.02 -1.42 -4.58
CA VAL A 92 -6.29 -0.78 -4.24
C VAL A 92 -6.33 0.65 -4.75
N LEU A 93 -5.28 1.44 -4.54
CA LEU A 93 -5.17 2.79 -5.09
C LEU A 93 -5.25 2.79 -6.63
N SER A 94 -4.68 1.78 -7.28
CA SER A 94 -4.77 1.64 -8.74
C SER A 94 -6.18 1.30 -9.19
N ALA A 95 -6.86 0.39 -8.50
CA ALA A 95 -8.24 0.00 -8.80
C ALA A 95 -9.22 1.18 -8.61
N LEU A 96 -8.93 2.05 -7.65
CA LEU A 96 -9.63 3.32 -7.43
C LEU A 96 -9.20 4.44 -8.39
N GLY A 97 -8.24 4.22 -9.29
CA GLY A 97 -7.75 5.23 -10.22
C GLY A 97 -7.05 6.42 -9.53
N VAL A 98 -6.49 6.22 -8.34
CA VAL A 98 -5.79 7.26 -7.58
C VAL A 98 -4.33 7.35 -8.05
N PRO A 99 -3.87 8.50 -8.54
CA PRO A 99 -2.48 8.67 -8.97
C PRO A 99 -1.51 8.63 -7.78
N ARG A 100 -0.28 8.18 -8.07
CA ARG A 100 0.80 7.99 -7.08
C ARG A 100 2.09 8.54 -7.67
N GLN A 101 2.82 9.34 -6.89
CA GLN A 101 4.13 9.85 -7.28
C GLN A 101 5.25 8.89 -6.88
N ASN A 102 5.17 8.33 -5.67
CA ASN A 102 6.17 7.42 -5.13
C ASN A 102 6.02 6.04 -5.77
N LYS A 103 7.15 5.38 -6.00
CA LYS A 103 7.21 4.10 -6.70
C LYS A 103 7.30 2.95 -5.71
N LEU A 104 6.65 1.84 -6.03
CA LEU A 104 6.86 0.54 -5.41
C LEU A 104 7.59 -0.35 -6.43
N THR A 105 8.74 -0.89 -6.06
CA THR A 105 9.53 -1.79 -6.90
C THR A 105 9.95 -3.04 -6.13
N TYR A 106 10.21 -4.13 -6.86
CA TYR A 106 10.78 -5.35 -6.34
C TYR A 106 12.19 -5.54 -6.92
N ARG A 107 13.19 -5.63 -6.03
CA ARG A 107 14.59 -5.88 -6.40
C ARG A 107 14.69 -7.24 -7.07
N ALA A 108 15.34 -7.26 -8.24
CA ALA A 108 15.54 -8.43 -9.09
C ALA A 108 14.26 -9.15 -9.57
N ARG A 109 13.06 -8.53 -9.46
CA ARG A 109 11.81 -9.08 -10.01
C ARG A 109 11.27 -8.18 -11.11
N LYS A 110 11.92 -8.23 -12.28
CA LYS A 110 11.55 -7.43 -13.46
C LYS A 110 10.07 -7.60 -13.81
N LYS A 111 9.61 -8.83 -13.88
CA LYS A 111 8.22 -9.23 -14.14
C LYS A 111 7.21 -8.55 -13.20
N SER A 112 7.46 -8.54 -11.89
CA SER A 112 6.61 -7.85 -10.91
C SER A 112 6.57 -6.34 -11.15
N ASN A 113 7.73 -5.72 -11.41
CA ASN A 113 7.83 -4.29 -11.69
C ASN A 113 7.09 -3.88 -12.97
N GLU A 114 7.21 -4.66 -14.04
CA GLU A 114 6.53 -4.42 -15.32
C GLU A 114 5.02 -4.60 -15.19
N THR A 115 4.59 -5.61 -14.44
CA THR A 115 3.17 -5.83 -14.13
C THR A 115 2.58 -4.65 -13.36
N ILE A 116 3.23 -4.16 -12.30
CA ILE A 116 2.75 -3.00 -11.53
C ILE A 116 2.67 -1.73 -12.39
N LYS A 117 3.67 -1.48 -13.23
CA LYS A 117 3.71 -0.29 -14.10
C LYS A 117 2.65 -0.31 -15.19
N SER A 118 2.19 -1.48 -15.59
CA SER A 118 1.21 -1.65 -16.67
C SER A 118 -0.23 -1.71 -16.18
N ILE A 119 -0.50 -1.60 -14.87
CA ILE A 119 -1.86 -1.51 -14.33
C ILE A 119 -2.58 -0.28 -14.93
N PRO A 120 -3.86 -0.40 -15.37
CA PRO A 120 -4.71 -1.60 -15.31
C PRO A 120 -4.73 -2.44 -16.60
N LEU A 121 -3.97 -2.06 -17.63
CA LEU A 121 -4.04 -2.69 -18.95
C LEU A 121 -3.20 -3.97 -19.06
N PHE A 122 -2.19 -4.13 -18.20
CA PHE A 122 -1.27 -5.26 -18.17
C PHE A 122 -0.65 -5.60 -19.53
N ASN A 123 -0.36 -4.57 -20.34
CA ASN A 123 0.24 -4.75 -21.66
C ASN A 123 1.76 -5.02 -21.58
N VAL A 124 2.10 -6.22 -21.09
CA VAL A 124 3.48 -6.72 -20.92
C VAL A 124 3.54 -8.20 -21.31
N ASP A 125 4.70 -8.63 -21.83
CA ASP A 125 4.91 -10.00 -22.32
C ASP A 125 4.83 -11.03 -21.19
N GLU A 126 5.56 -10.77 -20.10
CA GLU A 126 5.54 -11.60 -18.90
C GLU A 126 4.83 -10.90 -17.74
N LYS A 127 3.89 -11.61 -17.13
CA LYS A 127 2.99 -11.07 -16.11
C LYS A 127 3.07 -11.79 -14.78
N ASP A 128 3.25 -11.06 -13.70
CA ASP A 128 3.19 -11.60 -12.34
C ASP A 128 1.73 -11.87 -11.95
N ASN A 129 1.34 -13.14 -11.98
CA ASN A 129 -0.04 -13.55 -11.71
C ASN A 129 -0.51 -13.18 -10.30
N GLY A 130 0.38 -13.16 -9.30
CA GLY A 130 0.00 -12.74 -7.95
C GLY A 130 -0.45 -11.28 -7.93
N ILE A 131 0.25 -10.42 -8.66
CA ILE A 131 -0.06 -8.99 -8.74
C ILE A 131 -1.33 -8.74 -9.57
N ILE A 132 -1.53 -9.49 -10.66
CA ILE A 132 -2.77 -9.43 -11.44
C ILE A 132 -3.95 -9.85 -10.60
N ASN A 133 -3.87 -11.02 -9.96
CA ASN A 133 -4.92 -11.53 -9.11
C ASN A 133 -5.24 -10.54 -7.97
N GLY A 134 -4.21 -10.02 -7.29
CA GLY A 134 -4.40 -9.01 -6.25
C GLY A 134 -5.11 -7.74 -6.75
N PHE A 135 -4.81 -7.28 -7.97
CA PHE A 135 -5.52 -6.15 -8.57
C PHE A 135 -6.97 -6.48 -8.86
N ASP A 136 -7.24 -7.65 -9.44
CA ASP A 136 -8.60 -8.08 -9.76
C ASP A 136 -9.43 -8.31 -8.50
N TYR A 137 -8.86 -8.93 -7.47
CA TYR A 137 -9.49 -9.08 -6.16
C TYR A 137 -9.80 -7.73 -5.54
N ALA A 138 -8.86 -6.78 -5.55
CA ALA A 138 -9.11 -5.43 -5.05
C ALA A 138 -10.27 -4.75 -5.82
N ARG A 139 -10.27 -4.83 -7.15
CA ARG A 139 -11.33 -4.26 -7.99
C ARG A 139 -12.68 -4.91 -7.69
N ASN A 140 -12.72 -6.23 -7.59
CA ASN A 140 -13.95 -6.99 -7.32
C ASN A 140 -14.49 -6.70 -5.93
N ALA A 141 -13.63 -6.65 -4.91
CA ALA A 141 -13.99 -6.32 -3.54
C ALA A 141 -14.55 -4.89 -3.44
N ILE A 142 -13.91 -3.90 -4.09
CA ILE A 142 -14.44 -2.52 -4.17
C ILE A 142 -15.83 -2.54 -4.81
N ASN A 143 -16.01 -3.22 -5.93
CA ASN A 143 -17.29 -3.27 -6.64
C ASN A 143 -18.40 -3.94 -5.83
N LYS A 144 -18.05 -4.96 -5.03
CA LYS A 144 -18.98 -5.74 -4.20
C LYS A 144 -19.37 -5.02 -2.91
N ILE A 145 -18.40 -4.37 -2.25
CA ILE A 145 -18.58 -3.81 -0.89
C ILE A 145 -18.99 -2.33 -0.93
N VAL A 146 -18.50 -1.58 -1.92
CA VAL A 146 -18.56 -0.11 -1.93
C VAL A 146 -19.63 0.34 -2.92
N PRO A 147 -20.74 0.94 -2.45
CA PRO A 147 -21.74 1.51 -3.34
C PRO A 147 -21.11 2.56 -4.27
N GLU A 148 -21.56 2.61 -5.53
CA GLU A 148 -21.05 3.56 -6.55
C GLU A 148 -20.98 5.01 -6.03
N LYS A 149 -22.04 5.46 -5.36
CA LYS A 149 -22.15 6.81 -4.77
C LYS A 149 -21.05 7.12 -3.74
N ASP A 150 -20.46 6.10 -3.11
CA ASP A 150 -19.51 6.23 -2.03
C ASP A 150 -18.05 6.06 -2.50
N ARG A 151 -17.82 5.73 -3.79
CA ARG A 151 -16.48 5.45 -4.31
C ARG A 151 -15.55 6.67 -4.32
N GLU A 152 -16.08 7.85 -4.63
CA GLU A 152 -15.29 9.09 -4.54
C GLU A 152 -14.92 9.42 -3.10
N SER A 153 -15.88 9.27 -2.18
CA SER A 153 -15.62 9.40 -0.75
C SER A 153 -14.55 8.41 -0.28
N LEU A 154 -14.61 7.15 -0.75
CA LEU A 154 -13.63 6.12 -0.44
C LEU A 154 -12.22 6.51 -0.89
N LYS A 155 -12.03 7.11 -2.07
CA LYS A 155 -10.71 7.60 -2.52
C LYS A 155 -10.10 8.59 -1.51
N SER A 156 -10.92 9.54 -1.06
CA SER A 156 -10.51 10.55 -0.08
C SER A 156 -10.18 9.92 1.28
N ILE A 157 -11.02 8.99 1.72
CA ILE A 157 -10.89 8.28 2.99
C ILE A 157 -9.62 7.42 3.01
N PHE A 158 -9.42 6.59 1.99
CA PHE A 158 -8.30 5.66 1.90
C PHE A 158 -6.97 6.42 1.97
N ARG A 159 -6.87 7.56 1.28
CA ARG A 159 -5.71 8.45 1.33
C ARG A 159 -5.41 9.03 2.73
N LYS A 160 -6.44 9.20 3.56
CA LYS A 160 -6.34 9.73 4.93
C LYS A 160 -6.09 8.65 5.99
N MET A 161 -6.04 7.37 5.61
CA MET A 161 -5.68 6.30 6.55
C MET A 161 -4.21 6.34 6.87
N PHE A 162 -3.83 5.87 8.06
CA PHE A 162 -2.47 5.95 8.55
C PHE A 162 -1.84 4.58 8.67
N ILE A 163 -0.52 4.56 8.52
CA ILE A 163 0.36 3.44 8.80
C ILE A 163 1.32 3.89 9.89
N LEU A 164 1.56 3.01 10.86
CA LEU A 164 2.67 3.16 11.79
C LEU A 164 3.96 2.91 11.03
N TYR A 165 4.73 3.97 10.79
CA TYR A 165 5.92 3.96 9.97
C TYR A 165 7.17 4.00 10.82
N ILE A 166 8.02 2.98 10.64
CA ILE A 166 9.31 2.87 11.30
C ILE A 166 10.38 2.92 10.22
N THR A 167 11.25 3.92 10.29
CA THR A 167 12.41 4.04 9.39
C THR A 167 13.69 3.85 10.16
N MET A 168 14.49 2.89 9.71
CA MET A 168 15.86 2.70 10.12
C MET A 168 16.78 3.50 9.19
N TYR A 169 17.78 4.17 9.78
CA TYR A 169 18.80 4.91 9.04
C TYR A 169 20.16 4.22 9.18
N PRO A 170 21.09 4.41 8.23
CA PRO A 170 22.46 3.95 8.37
C PRO A 170 23.06 4.54 9.66
N ARG A 171 23.82 3.74 10.40
CA ARG A 171 24.65 4.29 11.49
C ARG A 171 25.77 5.10 10.83
N THR A 172 25.77 6.41 11.07
CA THR A 172 26.87 7.32 10.73
C THR A 172 28.13 6.98 11.52
#